data_AF-A0A0G3X7F0-F1
#
_entry.id   AF-A0A0G3X7F0-F1
#
_cell.length_a   1.000
_cell.length_b   1.000
_cell.length_c   1.000
_cell.angle_alpha   90.00
_cell.angle_beta   90.00
_cell.angle_gamma   90.00
#
_symmetry.space_group_name_H-M   'P 1'
#
loop_
_entity.id
_entity.type
_entity.pdbx_description
1 polymer ?
#
loop_
_entity_poly.entity_id
_entity_poly.type
_entity_poly.pdbx_seq_one_letter_code
_entity_poly.pdbx_strand_id
1 'polypeptide(L)'
;MNEKTSIGALLAETLSLVRDGGIFLAVFVAVVAVPTAFSQAGGVSGFDWIRGAGMGGGSGASAGLFVIGFIASVVQYVAGYLVLERLLELRDSRSATGFRIWAYVGLTILTMLGMVIGFFLLIVPGLIVAVRWSAAPGYLIGRDAGVVEAMQRSWDSTQGAGWAIFFAGLVLGCAVAVLAVVGTTTVELLTSNRWLSSGLAGLIDAISSALFLAFGVAVFLHVDDSAERVEGVFA
;
A
#
# COMPACT_ATOMS: atom_id res chain seq x y z
N MET A 1 5.37 -6.70 28.21
CA MET A 1 5.55 -5.95 26.95
C MET A 1 6.41 -6.80 26.05
N ASN A 2 5.84 -7.40 25.00
CA ASN A 2 6.57 -8.25 24.08
C ASN A 2 7.55 -7.39 23.27
N GLU A 3 8.83 -7.56 23.54
CA GLU A 3 9.97 -6.84 22.94
C GLU A 3 10.03 -6.95 21.41
N LYS A 4 9.34 -7.95 20.83
CA LYS A 4 9.37 -8.28 19.40
C LYS A 4 8.34 -7.55 18.54
N THR A 5 7.26 -7.00 19.11
CA THR A 5 6.32 -6.15 18.36
C THR A 5 6.47 -4.70 18.80
N SER A 6 7.71 -4.22 18.76
CA SER A 6 8.01 -2.82 19.01
C SER A 6 7.86 -2.02 17.71
N ILE A 7 7.52 -0.73 17.84
CA ILE A 7 7.46 0.21 16.72
C ILE A 7 8.78 0.18 15.94
N GLY A 8 9.91 0.13 16.65
CA GLY A 8 11.24 0.04 16.07
C GLY A 8 11.47 -1.23 15.26
N ALA A 9 11.00 -2.39 15.72
CA ALA A 9 11.11 -3.64 14.99
C ALA A 9 10.32 -3.61 13.66
N LEU A 10 9.08 -3.10 13.70
CA LEU A 10 8.26 -2.95 12.48
C LEU A 10 8.92 -2.02 11.45
N LEU A 11 9.45 -0.87 11.90
CA LEU A 11 10.13 0.07 11.02
C LEU A 11 11.46 -0.47 10.51
N ALA A 12 12.25 -1.13 11.35
CA ALA A 12 13.51 -1.75 10.96
C ALA A 12 13.28 -2.86 9.92
N GLU A 13 12.24 -3.68 10.09
CA GLU A 13 11.90 -4.72 9.12
C GLU A 13 11.33 -4.14 7.82
N THR A 14 10.53 -3.08 7.90
CA THR A 14 10.07 -2.36 6.70
C THR A 14 11.27 -1.84 5.89
N LEU A 15 12.24 -1.22 6.57
CA LEU A 15 13.45 -0.71 5.94
C LEU A 15 14.38 -1.83 5.45
N SER A 16 14.45 -2.96 6.17
CA SER A 16 15.23 -4.13 5.73
C SER A 16 14.63 -4.72 4.46
N LEU A 17 13.30 -4.87 4.37
CA LEU A 17 12.60 -5.29 3.16
C LEU A 17 12.81 -4.33 2.00
N VAL A 18 12.79 -3.02 2.24
CA VAL A 18 13.09 -2.03 1.19
C VAL A 18 14.54 -2.15 0.73
N ARG A 19 15.48 -2.34 1.65
CA ARG A 19 16.90 -2.48 1.34
C ARG A 19 17.20 -3.77 0.57
N ASP A 20 16.62 -4.88 1.00
CA ASP A 20 16.83 -6.20 0.41
C ASP A 20 16.08 -6.34 -0.92
N GLY A 21 14.92 -5.69 -1.05
CA GLY A 21 14.18 -5.55 -2.31
C GLY A 21 14.93 -4.75 -3.37
N GLY A 22 15.81 -3.83 -2.95
CA GLY A 22 16.83 -3.16 -3.75
C GLY A 22 16.40 -2.81 -5.18
N ILE A 23 17.04 -3.44 -6.16
CA ILE A 23 16.83 -3.19 -7.60
C ILE A 23 15.37 -3.46 -8.01
N PHE A 24 14.71 -4.46 -7.45
CA PHE A 24 13.33 -4.77 -7.81
C PHE A 24 12.38 -3.63 -7.41
N LEU A 25 12.55 -3.08 -6.21
CA LEU A 25 11.78 -1.92 -5.77
C LEU A 25 12.13 -0.67 -6.57
N ALA A 26 13.38 -0.49 -6.97
CA ALA A 26 13.76 0.60 -7.87
C ALA A 26 13.08 0.49 -9.25
N VAL A 27 12.99 -0.73 -9.80
CA VAL A 27 12.25 -1.01 -11.04
C VAL A 27 10.76 -0.76 -10.85
N PHE A 28 10.16 -1.23 -9.74
CA PHE A 28 8.77 -0.93 -9.39
C PHE A 28 8.51 0.58 -9.36
N VAL A 29 9.37 1.33 -8.64
CA VAL A 29 9.26 2.78 -8.54
C VAL A 29 9.36 3.42 -9.92
N ALA A 30 10.28 2.98 -10.79
CA ALA A 30 10.39 3.51 -12.15
C ALA A 30 9.15 3.19 -13.01
N VAL A 31 8.65 1.96 -12.95
CA VAL A 31 7.49 1.48 -13.71
C VAL A 31 6.21 2.20 -13.29
N VAL A 32 6.09 2.55 -12.01
CA VAL A 32 4.93 3.26 -11.47
C VAL A 32 5.06 4.77 -11.63
N ALA A 33 6.21 5.35 -11.31
CA ALA A 33 6.39 6.80 -11.28
C ALA A 33 6.19 7.43 -12.67
N VAL A 34 6.64 6.79 -13.75
CA VAL A 34 6.56 7.36 -15.10
C VAL A 34 5.10 7.50 -15.58
N PRO A 35 4.26 6.46 -15.57
CA PRO A 35 2.84 6.59 -15.89
C PRO A 35 2.11 7.58 -14.98
N THR A 36 2.40 7.54 -13.68
CA THR A 36 1.73 8.41 -12.69
C THR A 36 2.11 9.88 -12.87
N ALA A 37 3.39 10.18 -13.12
CA ALA A 37 3.85 11.53 -13.44
C ALA A 37 3.22 12.06 -14.72
N PHE A 38 3.17 11.23 -15.78
CA PHE A 38 2.59 11.62 -17.06
C PHE A 38 1.08 11.88 -16.95
N SER A 39 0.37 11.03 -16.20
CA SER A 39 -1.05 11.21 -15.88
C SER A 39 -1.27 12.56 -15.17
N GLN A 40 -0.51 12.84 -14.11
CA GLN A 40 -0.66 14.08 -13.33
C GLN A 40 -0.27 15.33 -14.12
N ALA A 41 0.79 15.26 -14.94
CA ALA A 41 1.19 16.35 -15.83
C ALA A 41 0.08 16.71 -16.83
N GLY A 42 -0.61 15.68 -17.36
CA GLY A 42 -1.77 15.81 -18.22
C GLY A 42 -3.04 16.29 -17.52
N GLY A 43 -2.98 16.59 -16.21
CA GLY A 43 -4.11 17.05 -15.41
C GLY A 43 -5.03 15.93 -14.91
N VAL A 44 -4.55 14.68 -14.92
CA VAL A 44 -5.28 13.50 -14.43
C VAL A 44 -4.60 13.02 -13.16
N SER A 45 -5.16 13.38 -12.00
CA SER A 45 -4.67 12.94 -10.70
C SER A 45 -5.70 12.04 -9.99
N GLY A 46 -5.20 11.05 -9.22
CA GLY A 46 -6.01 10.22 -8.33
C GLY A 46 -7.25 9.61 -9.00
N PHE A 47 -8.45 10.06 -8.58
CA PHE A 47 -9.75 9.59 -9.09
C PHE A 47 -10.31 10.41 -10.26
N ASP A 48 -9.56 11.36 -10.83
CA ASP A 48 -10.04 12.19 -11.95
C ASP A 48 -10.28 11.36 -13.23
N TRP A 49 -9.71 10.16 -13.36
CA TRP A 49 -10.09 9.22 -14.41
C TRP A 49 -11.57 8.78 -14.29
N ILE A 50 -12.14 8.67 -13.09
CA ILE A 50 -13.59 8.40 -12.89
C ILE A 50 -14.42 9.57 -13.42
N ARG A 51 -13.92 10.81 -13.27
CA ARG A 51 -14.58 12.01 -13.81
C ARG A 51 -14.48 12.04 -15.34
N GLY A 52 -13.35 11.62 -15.90
CA GLY A 52 -13.14 11.41 -17.33
C GLY A 52 -14.01 10.31 -17.95
N ALA A 53 -14.38 9.29 -17.17
CA ALA A 53 -15.32 8.24 -17.56
C ALA A 53 -16.79 8.73 -17.66
N GLY A 54 -17.06 10.02 -17.42
CA GLY A 54 -18.40 10.61 -17.48
C GLY A 54 -19.22 10.46 -16.19
N MET A 55 -18.70 9.79 -15.16
CA MET A 55 -19.38 9.59 -13.87
C MET A 55 -19.28 10.79 -12.90
N GLY A 56 -18.54 11.85 -13.26
CA GLY A 56 -18.27 13.01 -12.40
C GLY A 56 -18.52 14.39 -13.03
N GLY A 57 -19.28 14.47 -14.13
CA GLY A 57 -19.66 15.75 -14.76
C GLY A 57 -18.52 16.53 -15.43
N GLY A 58 -17.47 15.85 -15.91
CA GLY A 58 -16.32 16.48 -16.58
C GLY A 58 -16.57 16.82 -18.06
N SER A 59 -15.91 17.87 -18.56
CA SER A 59 -15.95 18.30 -19.96
C SER A 59 -15.26 17.30 -20.90
N GLY A 60 -15.76 17.20 -22.14
CA GLY A 60 -15.47 16.15 -23.15
C GLY A 60 -14.03 16.01 -23.68
N ALA A 61 -13.01 16.51 -22.97
CA ALA A 61 -11.59 16.24 -23.24
C ALA A 61 -11.15 14.82 -22.76
N SER A 62 -12.11 13.90 -22.58
CA SER A 62 -12.10 12.98 -21.44
C SER A 62 -11.71 11.53 -21.75
N ALA A 63 -11.74 11.08 -23.01
CA ALA A 63 -11.46 9.67 -23.34
C ALA A 63 -9.97 9.30 -23.32
N GLY A 64 -9.10 10.14 -23.91
CA GLY A 64 -7.65 9.88 -23.92
C GLY A 64 -7.03 9.97 -22.52
N LEU A 65 -7.47 10.95 -21.74
CA LEU A 65 -7.09 11.13 -20.34
C LEU A 65 -7.58 9.96 -19.46
N PHE A 66 -8.79 9.44 -19.72
CA PHE A 66 -9.30 8.23 -19.06
C PHE A 66 -8.41 7.01 -19.32
N VAL A 67 -8.06 6.75 -20.59
CA VAL A 67 -7.23 5.58 -20.94
C VAL A 67 -5.87 5.64 -20.25
N ILE A 68 -5.21 6.80 -20.23
CA ILE A 68 -3.90 6.98 -19.58
C ILE A 68 -4.01 6.74 -18.06
N GLY A 69 -4.99 7.38 -17.39
CA GLY A 69 -5.19 7.22 -15.95
C GLY A 69 -5.59 5.79 -15.56
N PHE A 70 -6.39 5.13 -16.39
CA PHE A 70 -6.77 3.73 -16.19
C PHE A 70 -5.57 2.80 -16.33
N ILE A 71 -4.76 2.96 -17.38
CA ILE A 71 -3.53 2.17 -17.56
C ILE A 71 -2.58 2.39 -16.39
N ALA A 72 -2.36 3.63 -15.95
CA ALA A 72 -1.52 3.92 -14.79
C ALA A 72 -2.04 3.22 -13.52
N SER A 73 -3.35 3.22 -13.29
CA SER A 73 -3.97 2.52 -12.15
C SER A 73 -3.79 1.00 -12.25
N VAL A 74 -4.00 0.40 -13.42
CA VAL A 74 -3.77 -1.03 -13.63
C VAL A 74 -2.31 -1.39 -13.38
N VAL A 75 -1.36 -0.61 -13.92
CA VAL A 75 0.07 -0.79 -13.69
C VAL A 75 0.39 -0.71 -12.21
N GLN A 76 -0.13 0.29 -11.49
CA GLN A 76 0.03 0.45 -10.04
C GLN A 76 -0.39 -0.81 -9.26
N TYR A 77 -1.58 -1.35 -9.53
CA TYR A 77 -2.08 -2.52 -8.79
C TYR A 77 -1.36 -3.80 -9.15
N VAL A 78 -1.07 -4.03 -10.44
CA VAL A 78 -0.31 -5.21 -10.89
C VAL A 78 1.10 -5.17 -10.33
N ALA A 79 1.78 -4.03 -10.43
CA ALA A 79 3.13 -3.87 -9.92
C ALA A 79 3.16 -4.01 -8.39
N GLY A 80 2.14 -3.51 -7.68
CA GLY A 80 2.00 -3.66 -6.23
C GLY A 80 1.83 -5.11 -5.79
N TYR A 81 1.04 -5.90 -6.54
CA TYR A 81 0.93 -7.34 -6.35
C TYR A 81 2.28 -8.05 -6.52
N LEU A 82 3.02 -7.74 -7.60
CA LEU A 82 4.31 -8.34 -7.88
C LEU A 82 5.37 -7.99 -6.81
N VAL A 83 5.35 -6.75 -6.30
CA VAL A 83 6.17 -6.35 -5.15
C VAL A 83 5.81 -7.16 -3.93
N LEU A 84 4.53 -7.29 -3.60
CA LEU A 84 4.13 -8.01 -2.41
C LEU A 84 4.56 -9.48 -2.46
N GLU A 85 4.35 -10.16 -3.60
CA GLU A 85 4.88 -11.51 -3.81
C GLU A 85 6.39 -11.57 -3.61
N ARG A 86 7.13 -10.64 -4.22
CA ARG A 86 8.59 -10.66 -4.15
C ARG A 86 9.10 -10.42 -2.74
N LEU A 87 8.49 -9.51 -1.99
CA LEU A 87 8.87 -9.24 -0.60
C LEU A 87 8.62 -10.45 0.31
N LEU A 88 7.55 -11.21 0.07
CA LEU A 88 7.28 -12.46 0.79
C LEU A 88 8.29 -13.56 0.43
N GLU A 89 8.69 -13.67 -0.84
CA GLU A 89 9.74 -14.60 -1.27
C GLU A 89 11.10 -14.29 -0.64
N LEU A 90 11.45 -13.02 -0.48
CA LEU A 90 12.71 -12.61 0.18
C LEU A 90 12.78 -13.05 1.65
N ARG A 91 11.66 -13.46 2.23
CA ARG A 91 11.55 -13.94 3.60
C ARG A 91 11.09 -15.40 3.66
N ASP A 92 11.10 -16.09 2.52
CA ASP A 92 10.65 -17.49 2.39
C ASP A 92 9.23 -17.74 2.96
N SER A 93 8.39 -16.70 2.92
CA SER A 93 7.05 -16.69 3.52
C SER A 93 5.96 -16.73 2.44
N ARG A 94 6.33 -17.01 1.18
CA ARG A 94 5.38 -17.18 0.07
C ARG A 94 4.89 -18.62 0.04
N SER A 95 3.59 -18.84 0.20
CA SER A 95 2.96 -20.16 -0.01
C SER A 95 1.91 -20.20 -1.14
N ALA A 96 1.54 -19.06 -1.73
CA ALA A 96 0.52 -19.01 -2.77
C ALA A 96 0.85 -19.90 -3.98
N THR A 97 -0.10 -20.78 -4.32
CA THR A 97 -0.04 -21.62 -5.51
C THR A 97 -0.65 -20.90 -6.72
N GLY A 98 0.16 -20.08 -7.41
CA GLY A 98 -0.20 -19.46 -8.69
C GLY A 98 -0.50 -17.96 -8.63
N PHE A 99 -0.95 -17.39 -9.76
CA PHE A 99 -1.27 -15.96 -9.89
C PHE A 99 -2.65 -15.64 -9.29
N ARG A 100 -2.66 -15.07 -8.09
CA ARG A 100 -3.88 -14.73 -7.32
C ARG A 100 -4.24 -13.25 -7.42
N ILE A 101 -3.94 -12.62 -8.55
CA ILE A 101 -4.17 -11.19 -8.76
C ILE A 101 -5.64 -10.81 -8.60
N TRP A 102 -6.57 -11.67 -9.03
CA TRP A 102 -8.01 -11.44 -8.86
C TRP A 102 -8.44 -11.45 -7.40
N ALA A 103 -7.83 -12.32 -6.58
CA ALA A 103 -8.08 -12.35 -5.15
C ALA A 103 -7.48 -11.10 -4.47
N TYR A 104 -6.31 -10.65 -4.92
CA TYR A 104 -5.70 -9.40 -4.45
C TYR A 104 -6.56 -8.19 -4.78
N VAL A 105 -7.10 -8.10 -6.01
CA VAL A 105 -8.04 -7.05 -6.41
C VAL A 105 -9.34 -7.14 -5.59
N GLY A 106 -9.87 -8.34 -5.35
CA GLY A 106 -11.02 -8.52 -4.46
C GLY A 106 -10.76 -8.03 -3.04
N LEU A 107 -9.57 -8.32 -2.50
CA LEU A 107 -9.13 -7.85 -1.18
C LEU A 107 -8.98 -6.33 -1.13
N THR A 108 -8.37 -5.71 -2.14
CA THR A 108 -8.20 -4.25 -2.18
C THR A 108 -9.55 -3.54 -2.26
N ILE A 109 -10.51 -4.06 -3.04
CA ILE A 109 -11.87 -3.51 -3.11
C ILE A 109 -12.58 -3.63 -1.75
N LEU A 110 -12.49 -4.79 -1.09
CA LEU A 110 -13.16 -5.04 0.17
C LEU A 110 -12.57 -4.20 1.33
N THR A 111 -11.25 -4.06 1.36
CA THR A 111 -10.56 -3.17 2.31
C THR A 111 -10.88 -1.70 2.04
N MET A 112 -10.96 -1.27 0.78
CA MET A 112 -11.45 0.07 0.41
C MET A 112 -12.86 0.33 0.94
N LEU A 113 -13.79 -0.59 0.70
CA LEU A 113 -15.18 -0.45 1.13
C LEU A 113 -15.28 -0.35 2.66
N GLY A 114 -14.56 -1.21 3.37
CA GLY A 114 -14.55 -1.19 4.83
C GLY A 114 -13.87 0.06 5.40
N MET A 115 -12.83 0.59 4.75
CA MET A 115 -12.24 1.88 5.13
C MET A 115 -13.23 3.03 4.89
N VAL A 116 -13.90 3.09 3.74
CA VAL A 116 -14.90 4.13 3.44
C VAL A 116 -16.04 4.11 4.46
N ILE A 117 -16.59 2.93 4.74
CA ILE A 117 -17.63 2.76 5.76
C ILE A 117 -17.10 3.16 7.15
N GLY A 118 -15.89 2.73 7.49
CA GLY A 118 -15.23 3.07 8.75
C GLY A 118 -15.09 4.57 8.95
N PHE A 119 -14.55 5.28 7.95
CA PHE A 119 -14.40 6.74 8.00
C PHE A 119 -15.73 7.49 7.96
N PHE A 120 -16.75 6.94 7.28
CA PHE A 120 -18.10 7.52 7.28
C PHE A 120 -18.77 7.44 8.66
N LEU A 121 -18.49 6.37 9.41
CA LEU A 121 -19.00 6.19 10.77
C LEU A 121 -18.29 7.08 11.79
N LEU A 122 -16.97 7.28 11.70
CA LEU A 122 -16.12 8.23 12.48
C LEU A 122 -14.64 8.03 12.06
N ILE A 123 -13.74 8.99 12.32
CA ILE A 123 -12.29 8.83 12.00
C ILE A 123 -11.66 7.64 12.74
N VAL A 124 -12.05 7.42 13.99
CA VAL A 124 -11.53 6.34 14.86
C VAL A 124 -11.81 4.93 14.31
N PRO A 125 -13.05 4.55 13.95
CA PRO A 125 -13.32 3.24 13.36
C PRO A 125 -12.58 3.01 12.03
N GLY A 126 -12.43 4.03 11.19
CA GLY A 126 -11.61 3.92 9.97
C GLY A 126 -10.14 3.56 10.26
N LEU A 127 -9.56 4.20 11.28
CA LEU A 127 -8.20 3.92 11.74
C LEU A 127 -8.03 2.51 12.30
N ILE A 128 -8.99 2.04 13.10
CA ILE A 128 -8.97 0.67 13.63
C ILE A 128 -8.97 -0.34 12.48
N VAL A 129 -9.84 -0.15 11.50
CA VAL A 129 -9.93 -1.02 10.33
C VAL A 129 -8.62 -1.05 9.54
N ALA A 130 -8.01 0.12 9.27
CA ALA A 130 -6.74 0.22 8.57
C ALA A 130 -5.60 -0.53 9.28
N VAL A 131 -5.50 -0.38 10.60
CA VAL A 131 -4.50 -1.08 11.42
C VAL A 131 -4.73 -2.59 11.36
N ARG A 132 -5.98 -3.03 11.53
CA ARG A 132 -6.33 -4.45 11.61
C ARG A 132 -6.21 -5.20 10.30
N TRP A 133 -6.32 -4.52 9.16
CA TRP A 133 -6.19 -5.13 7.82
C TRP A 133 -4.83 -4.88 7.15
N SER A 134 -3.89 -4.23 7.84
CA SER A 134 -2.55 -3.96 7.29
C SER A 134 -1.78 -5.23 6.91
N ALA A 135 -1.99 -6.35 7.63
CA ALA A 135 -1.37 -7.65 7.34
C ALA A 135 -2.19 -8.54 6.37
N ALA A 136 -3.42 -8.15 6.01
CA ALA A 136 -4.32 -8.97 5.20
C ALA A 136 -3.73 -9.37 3.83
N PRO A 137 -3.03 -8.49 3.09
CA PRO A 137 -2.38 -8.88 1.83
C PRO A 137 -1.31 -9.95 2.03
N GLY A 138 -0.62 -9.94 3.16
CA GLY A 138 0.36 -10.94 3.54
C GLY A 138 -0.27 -12.30 3.78
N TYR A 139 -1.40 -12.39 4.49
CA TYR A 139 -2.12 -13.67 4.66
C TYR A 139 -2.69 -14.23 3.36
N LEU A 140 -3.16 -13.36 2.46
CA LEU A 140 -3.69 -13.77 1.17
C LEU A 140 -2.62 -14.50 0.34
N ILE A 141 -1.41 -13.93 0.23
CA ILE A 141 -0.36 -14.45 -0.66
C ILE A 141 0.61 -15.38 0.09
N GLY A 142 0.92 -15.06 1.34
CA GLY A 142 1.86 -15.79 2.17
C GLY A 142 1.28 -17.05 2.80
N ARG A 143 -0.05 -17.17 2.96
CA ARG A 143 -0.72 -18.35 3.57
C ARG A 143 -1.80 -18.97 2.70
N ASP A 144 -1.83 -18.62 1.43
CA ASP A 144 -2.82 -19.03 0.44
C ASP A 144 -4.30 -18.87 0.89
N ALA A 145 -4.57 -17.95 1.84
CA ALA A 145 -5.89 -17.78 2.45
C ALA A 145 -6.93 -17.22 1.46
N GLY A 146 -8.23 -17.49 1.64
CA GLY A 146 -9.29 -16.80 0.89
C GLY A 146 -9.34 -15.29 1.19
N VAL A 147 -10.02 -14.49 0.35
CA VAL A 147 -10.08 -13.01 0.54
C VAL A 147 -10.64 -12.63 1.92
N VAL A 148 -11.79 -13.19 2.29
CA VAL A 148 -12.44 -12.91 3.59
C VAL A 148 -11.64 -13.53 4.73
N GLU A 149 -11.12 -14.74 4.53
CA GLU A 149 -10.31 -15.46 5.52
C GLU A 149 -9.00 -14.72 5.84
N ALA A 150 -8.35 -14.13 4.84
CA ALA A 150 -7.15 -13.31 5.02
C ALA A 150 -7.43 -12.06 5.86
N MET A 151 -8.59 -11.42 5.66
CA MET A 151 -9.02 -10.27 6.47
C MET A 151 -9.34 -10.67 7.91
N GLN A 152 -10.00 -11.81 8.11
CA GLN A 152 -10.30 -12.35 9.45
C GLN A 152 -9.00 -12.72 10.19
N ARG A 153 -8.11 -13.48 9.56
CA ARG A 153 -6.79 -13.81 10.14
C ARG A 153 -6.00 -12.57 10.50
N SER A 154 -5.92 -11.60 9.61
CA SER A 154 -5.27 -10.30 9.89
C SER A 154 -5.91 -9.60 11.08
N TRP A 155 -7.23 -9.63 11.20
CA TRP A 155 -7.93 -8.97 12.30
C TRP A 155 -7.63 -9.60 13.65
N ASP A 156 -7.61 -10.92 13.73
CA ASP A 156 -7.38 -11.66 14.97
C ASP A 156 -5.93 -11.58 15.40
N SER A 157 -5.00 -11.71 14.45
CA SER A 157 -3.58 -11.70 14.74
C SER A 157 -3.07 -10.30 15.15
N THR A 158 -3.67 -9.24 14.64
CA THR A 158 -3.30 -7.86 15.01
C THR A 158 -3.91 -7.36 16.33
N GLN A 159 -4.77 -8.13 17.01
CA GLN A 159 -5.40 -7.73 18.28
C GLN A 159 -4.38 -7.37 19.37
N GLY A 160 -3.30 -8.14 19.49
CA GLY A 160 -2.27 -7.94 20.52
C GLY A 160 -1.28 -6.81 20.23
N ALA A 161 -1.23 -6.31 19.00
CA ALA A 161 -0.19 -5.39 18.51
C ALA A 161 -0.73 -4.09 17.90
N GLY A 162 -2.05 -3.85 17.97
CA GLY A 162 -2.70 -2.73 17.27
C GLY A 162 -2.08 -1.36 17.53
N TRP A 163 -1.68 -1.06 18.77
CA TRP A 163 -1.02 0.21 19.10
C TRP A 163 0.37 0.36 18.46
N ALA A 164 1.18 -0.71 18.46
CA ALA A 164 2.51 -0.66 17.84
C ALA A 164 2.40 -0.49 16.32
N ILE A 165 1.47 -1.21 15.69
CA ILE A 165 1.17 -1.08 14.25
C ILE A 165 0.66 0.33 13.93
N PHE A 166 -0.25 0.86 14.75
CA PHE A 166 -0.78 2.21 14.60
C PHE A 166 0.32 3.27 14.66
N PHE A 167 1.15 3.27 15.70
CA PHE A 167 2.20 4.28 15.84
C PHE A 167 3.31 4.11 14.78
N ALA A 168 3.67 2.89 14.40
CA ALA A 168 4.61 2.67 13.31
C ALA A 168 4.07 3.20 11.98
N GLY A 169 2.81 2.89 11.66
CA GLY A 169 2.12 3.42 10.49
C GLY A 169 1.96 4.94 10.53
N LEU A 170 1.70 5.52 11.70
CA LEU A 170 1.61 6.96 11.90
C LEU A 170 2.95 7.65 11.65
N VAL A 171 4.05 7.13 12.19
CA VAL A 171 5.39 7.69 11.98
C VAL A 171 5.78 7.61 10.50
N LEU A 172 5.58 6.45 9.87
CA LEU A 172 5.87 6.24 8.45
C LEU A 172 5.01 7.16 7.57
N GLY A 173 3.70 7.22 7.84
CA GLY A 173 2.75 8.04 7.10
C GLY A 173 3.03 9.53 7.26
N CYS A 174 3.32 10.01 8.47
CA CYS A 174 3.69 11.40 8.71
C CYS A 174 4.98 11.78 7.99
N ALA A 175 6.02 10.92 8.03
CA ALA A 175 7.27 11.18 7.34
C ALA A 175 7.06 11.31 5.82
N VAL A 176 6.31 10.38 5.24
CA VAL A 176 5.95 10.40 3.81
C VAL A 176 5.11 11.63 3.47
N ALA A 177 4.10 11.96 4.27
CA ALA A 177 3.22 13.11 4.02
C ALA A 177 3.99 14.43 4.05
N VAL A 178 4.90 14.60 5.01
CA VAL A 178 5.75 15.80 5.09
C VAL A 178 6.66 15.89 3.86
N LEU A 179 7.29 14.79 3.45
CA LEU A 179 8.13 14.76 2.25
C LEU A 179 7.33 15.07 0.98
N ALA A 180 6.12 14.51 0.85
CA ALA A 180 5.25 14.75 -0.28
C ALA A 180 4.82 16.21 -0.36
N VAL A 181 4.29 16.78 0.73
CA VAL A 181 3.82 18.17 0.76
C VAL A 181 4.98 19.12 0.54
N VAL A 182 6.06 19.01 1.32
CA VAL A 182 7.19 19.94 1.22
C VAL A 182 7.90 19.81 -0.12
N GLY A 183 8.16 18.59 -0.58
CA GLY A 183 8.88 18.36 -1.84
C GLY A 183 8.12 18.85 -3.06
N THR A 184 6.83 18.50 -3.18
CA THR A 184 6.03 18.89 -4.35
C THR A 184 5.71 20.39 -4.37
N THR A 185 5.30 20.97 -3.24
CA THR A 185 4.94 22.39 -3.17
C THR A 185 6.14 23.30 -3.39
N THR A 186 7.32 22.97 -2.85
CA THR A 186 8.53 23.77 -3.07
C THR A 186 8.96 23.77 -4.53
N VAL A 187 8.94 22.61 -5.20
CA VAL A 187 9.28 22.52 -6.63
C VAL A 187 8.27 23.26 -7.49
N GLU A 188 6.98 23.17 -7.18
CA GLU A 188 5.93 23.89 -7.89
C GLU A 188 6.12 25.42 -7.77
N LEU A 189 6.38 25.91 -6.55
CA LEU A 189 6.62 27.33 -6.28
C LEU A 189 7.89 27.87 -6.96
N LEU A 190 8.96 27.07 -7.03
CA LEU A 190 10.26 27.52 -7.55
C LEU A 190 10.38 27.43 -9.07
N THR A 191 9.78 26.43 -9.70
CA THR A 191 10.07 26.11 -11.10
C THR A 191 8.97 26.53 -12.07
N SER A 192 7.73 26.69 -11.58
CA SER A 192 6.53 26.87 -12.41
C SER A 192 6.38 25.85 -13.55
N ASN A 193 7.14 24.75 -13.51
CA ASN A 193 7.17 23.72 -14.54
C ASN A 193 6.39 22.50 -14.07
N ARG A 194 5.18 22.34 -14.63
CA ARG A 194 4.25 21.26 -14.29
C ARG A 194 4.82 19.87 -14.52
N TRP A 195 5.72 19.68 -15.50
CA TRP A 195 6.33 18.38 -15.76
C TRP A 195 7.34 17.98 -14.69
N LEU A 196 8.06 18.96 -14.14
CA LEU A 196 9.02 18.71 -13.07
C LEU A 196 8.30 18.45 -11.74
N SER A 197 7.26 19.22 -11.41
CA SER A 197 6.48 19.01 -10.19
C SER A 197 5.69 17.69 -10.21
N SER A 198 5.06 17.34 -11.34
CA SER A 198 4.36 16.05 -11.51
C SER A 198 5.32 14.86 -11.56
N GLY A 199 6.52 15.03 -12.16
CA GLY A 199 7.60 14.05 -12.11
C GLY A 199 8.01 13.71 -10.69
N LEU A 200 8.25 14.74 -9.87
CA LEU A 200 8.58 14.55 -8.46
C LEU A 200 7.41 13.94 -7.68
N ALA A 201 6.18 14.39 -7.93
CA ALA A 201 4.99 13.85 -7.28
C ALA A 201 4.78 12.37 -7.59
N GLY A 202 4.91 11.96 -8.86
CA GLY A 202 4.81 10.55 -9.26
C GLY A 202 5.91 9.67 -8.66
N LEU A 203 7.12 10.21 -8.51
CA LEU A 203 8.22 9.51 -7.85
C LEU A 203 7.98 9.33 -6.36
N ILE A 204 7.51 10.39 -5.67
CA ILE A 204 7.16 10.30 -4.25
C ILE A 204 6.01 9.33 -4.05
N ASP A 205 4.98 9.35 -4.89
CA ASP A 205 3.84 8.44 -4.82
C ASP A 205 4.28 6.97 -4.98
N ALA A 206 5.12 6.69 -5.98
CA ALA A 206 5.65 5.35 -6.22
C ALA A 206 6.50 4.84 -5.04
N ILE A 207 7.38 5.67 -4.49
CA ILE A 207 8.19 5.34 -3.30
C ILE A 207 7.29 5.10 -2.09
N SER A 208 6.28 5.96 -1.90
CA SER A 208 5.31 5.83 -0.80
C SER A 208 4.57 4.51 -0.89
N SER A 209 4.08 4.16 -2.08
CA SER A 209 3.41 2.88 -2.31
C SER A 209 4.32 1.69 -2.01
N ALA A 210 5.60 1.74 -2.41
CA ALA A 210 6.56 0.68 -2.11
C ALA A 210 6.76 0.54 -0.59
N LEU A 211 6.91 1.65 0.13
CA LEU A 211 7.08 1.67 1.58
C LEU A 211 5.85 1.10 2.31
N PHE A 212 4.64 1.46 1.89
CA PHE A 212 3.43 0.93 2.51
C PHE A 212 3.21 -0.56 2.22
N LEU A 213 3.60 -1.05 1.03
CA LEU A 213 3.59 -2.48 0.73
C LEU A 213 4.60 -3.23 1.62
N ALA A 214 5.83 -2.71 1.74
CA ALA A 214 6.84 -3.28 2.61
C ALA A 214 6.41 -3.26 4.10
N PHE A 215 5.75 -2.19 4.53
CA PHE A 215 5.19 -2.09 5.87
C PHE A 215 4.11 -3.15 6.12
N GLY A 216 3.18 -3.35 5.18
CA GLY A 216 2.17 -4.40 5.28
C GLY A 216 2.77 -5.81 5.39
N VAL A 217 3.82 -6.09 4.63
CA VAL A 217 4.58 -7.36 4.71
C VAL A 217 5.31 -7.49 6.05
N ALA A 218 5.98 -6.43 6.52
CA ALA A 218 6.65 -6.42 7.81
C ALA A 218 5.69 -6.69 8.98
N VAL A 219 4.50 -6.08 8.95
CA VAL A 219 3.45 -6.35 9.94
C VAL A 219 2.99 -7.80 9.86
N PHE A 220 2.74 -8.33 8.65
CA PHE A 220 2.37 -9.73 8.46
C PHE A 220 3.39 -10.69 9.08
N LEU A 221 4.68 -10.54 8.75
CA LEU A 221 5.73 -11.44 9.26
C LEU A 221 5.82 -11.43 10.80
N HIS A 222 5.71 -10.27 11.43
CA HIS A 222 5.78 -10.17 12.89
C HIS A 222 4.57 -10.74 13.61
N VAL A 223 3.41 -10.55 13.01
CA VAL A 223 2.13 -10.90 13.62
C VAL A 223 1.81 -12.39 13.41
N ASP A 224 2.19 -12.95 12.26
CA ASP A 224 2.02 -14.35 11.93
C ASP A 224 2.98 -15.27 12.71
N ASP A 225 4.26 -14.89 12.85
CA ASP A 225 5.23 -15.56 13.75
C ASP A 225 4.75 -15.63 15.21
N SER A 226 3.97 -14.64 15.63
CA SER A 226 3.42 -14.58 16.97
C SER A 226 2.24 -15.53 17.14
N ALA A 227 1.48 -15.83 16.08
CA ALA A 227 0.33 -16.71 16.11
C ALA A 227 0.75 -18.20 16.17
N GLU A 228 1.71 -18.63 15.34
CA GLU A 228 2.21 -20.03 15.34
C GLU A 228 2.82 -20.45 16.68
N ARG A 229 3.49 -19.52 17.36
CA ARG A 229 4.14 -19.81 18.64
C ARG A 229 3.14 -20.03 19.77
N VAL A 230 1.96 -19.44 19.69
CA VAL A 230 0.89 -19.64 20.68
C VAL A 230 0.27 -21.03 20.49
N GLU A 231 0.04 -21.44 19.23
CA GLU A 231 -0.46 -22.79 18.93
C GLU A 231 0.50 -23.90 19.37
N GLY A 232 1.82 -23.70 19.19
CA GLY A 232 2.84 -24.67 19.62
C GLY A 232 3.03 -24.81 21.14
N VAL A 233 2.50 -23.90 21.97
CA VAL A 233 2.56 -24.00 23.45
C VAL A 233 1.33 -24.72 24.03
N PHE A 234 0.25 -24.80 23.25
CA PHE A 234 -1.00 -25.45 23.66
C PHE A 234 -1.22 -26.83 23.01
N ALA A 235 -0.27 -27.31 22.21
CA ALA A 235 -0.22 -28.67 21.64
C ALA A 235 0.67 -29.59 22.49
#